data_AF-A0A0K2Y9U7-F1
#
_entry.id   AF-A0A0K2Y9U7-F1
#
_cell.length_a   1.000
_cell.length_b   1.000
_cell.length_c   1.000
_cell.angle_alpha   90.00
_cell.angle_beta   90.00
_cell.angle_gamma   90.00
#
_symmetry.space_group_name_H-M   'P 1'
#
loop_
_entity.id
_entity.type
_entity.pdbx_description
1 polymer ?
#
loop_
_entity_poly.entity_id
_entity_poly.type
_entity_poly.pdbx_seq_one_letter_code
_entity_poly.pdbx_strand_id
1 'polypeptide(L)'
;MGLGYTTEKIVDAYFAHTIPIYWGNPEVAKDFNPQSFVNIHDFKDFKEALDFIRYLDTHNNAYLDMLYAHPLNTYKGKPQFYKDLNFSKILNFLQNALECPQVYHEQNNLVSPIYQLQEGDLYSGRQHLALALKKLLGRTRQVFKRLPPHSLS
;
A
#
# COMPACT_ATOMS: atom_id res chain seq x y z
N MET A 1 -19.79 1.56 -4.14
CA MET A 1 -18.35 1.61 -4.48
C MET A 1 -17.55 1.60 -3.19
N GLY A 2 -16.43 0.89 -3.15
CA GLY A 2 -15.62 0.76 -1.92
C GLY A 2 -14.72 1.97 -1.73
N LEU A 3 -15.03 2.84 -0.78
CA LEU A 3 -14.14 3.92 -0.35
C LEU A 3 -12.81 3.32 0.13
N GLY A 4 -11.70 3.76 -0.47
CA GLY A 4 -10.36 3.25 -0.17
C GLY A 4 -10.02 1.89 -0.82
N TYR A 5 -10.88 1.34 -1.67
CA TYR A 5 -10.63 0.07 -2.37
C TYR A 5 -9.85 0.28 -3.68
N THR A 6 -8.58 0.67 -3.54
CA THR A 6 -7.62 0.75 -4.65
C THR A 6 -6.79 -0.54 -4.67
N THR A 7 -6.73 -1.24 -5.80
CA THR A 7 -6.09 -2.56 -5.93
C THR A 7 -4.94 -2.52 -6.93
N GLU A 8 -4.28 -3.66 -7.16
CA GLU A 8 -3.12 -3.83 -8.05
C GLU A 8 -3.35 -3.35 -9.49
N LYS A 9 -4.58 -3.37 -9.98
CA LYS A 9 -4.91 -3.07 -11.38
C LYS A 9 -4.37 -1.73 -11.89
N ILE A 10 -4.37 -0.69 -11.05
CA ILE A 10 -3.80 0.61 -11.45
C ILE A 10 -2.27 0.57 -11.47
N VAL A 11 -1.66 -0.20 -10.57
CA VAL A 11 -0.20 -0.42 -10.52
C VAL A 11 0.25 -1.24 -11.73
N ASP A 12 -0.51 -2.25 -12.13
CA ASP A 12 -0.23 -3.07 -13.32
C ASP A 12 -0.19 -2.21 -14.59
N ALA A 13 -1.11 -1.24 -14.72
CA ALA A 13 -1.12 -0.29 -15.84
C ALA A 13 0.11 0.62 -15.86
N TYR A 14 0.48 1.20 -14.71
CA TYR A 14 1.72 1.99 -14.62
C TYR A 14 2.95 1.15 -14.97
N PHE A 15 3.01 -0.09 -14.48
CA PHE A 15 4.13 -1.00 -14.74
C PHE A 15 4.21 -1.43 -16.22
N ALA A 16 3.07 -1.55 -16.89
CA ALA A 16 2.99 -1.80 -18.33
C ALA A 16 3.29 -0.56 -19.19
N HIS A 17 3.67 0.57 -18.58
CA HIS A 17 3.95 1.83 -19.26
C HIS A 17 2.78 2.32 -20.12
N THR A 18 1.57 2.30 -19.54
CA THR A 18 0.35 2.81 -20.18
C THR A 18 -0.43 3.72 -19.22
N ILE A 19 -1.27 4.60 -19.77
CA ILE A 19 -2.16 5.47 -18.98
C ILE A 19 -3.30 4.62 -18.41
N PRO A 20 -3.48 4.54 -17.07
CA PRO A 20 -4.62 3.87 -16.50
C PRO A 20 -5.92 4.65 -16.76
N ILE A 21 -6.98 3.95 -17.15
CA ILE A 21 -8.36 4.48 -17.13
C ILE A 21 -9.06 3.82 -15.95
N TYR A 22 -9.25 4.57 -14.87
CA TYR A 22 -9.60 4.01 -13.57
C TYR A 22 -11.05 4.33 -13.15
N TRP A 23 -11.77 3.31 -12.72
CA TRP A 23 -13.06 3.41 -12.03
C TRP A 23 -13.11 2.39 -10.88
N GLY A 24 -13.64 2.81 -9.72
CA GLY A 24 -13.57 2.01 -8.49
C GLY A 24 -13.64 2.86 -7.23
N ASN A 25 -12.50 3.11 -6.58
CA ASN A 25 -12.40 4.00 -5.42
C ASN A 25 -12.57 5.48 -5.85
N PRO A 26 -13.62 6.21 -5.43
CA PRO A 26 -13.78 7.62 -5.77
C PRO A 26 -12.72 8.53 -5.14
N GLU A 27 -11.99 8.04 -4.13
CA GLU A 27 -10.88 8.79 -3.50
C GLU A 27 -9.50 8.37 -4.00
N VAL A 28 -9.40 7.69 -5.15
CA VAL A 28 -8.12 7.21 -5.71
C VAL A 28 -7.08 8.31 -5.89
N ALA A 29 -7.50 9.57 -6.10
CA ALA A 29 -6.62 10.73 -6.19
C ALA A 29 -5.85 11.04 -4.89
N LYS A 30 -6.25 10.46 -3.75
CA LYS A 30 -5.47 10.50 -2.51
C LYS A 30 -4.24 9.59 -2.60
N ASP A 31 -4.41 8.41 -3.20
CA ASP A 31 -3.38 7.38 -3.35
C ASP A 31 -2.40 7.70 -4.49
N PHE A 32 -2.93 8.17 -5.63
CA PHE A 32 -2.19 8.43 -6.87
C PHE A 32 -2.38 9.85 -7.38
N ASN A 33 -1.40 10.36 -8.14
CA ASN A 33 -1.45 11.67 -8.76
C ASN A 33 -2.53 11.72 -9.84
N PRO A 34 -3.57 12.57 -9.72
CA PRO A 34 -4.65 12.65 -10.71
C PRO A 34 -4.18 13.12 -12.10
N GLN A 35 -2.97 13.65 -12.23
CA GLN A 35 -2.38 14.00 -13.52
C GLN A 35 -1.75 12.82 -14.26
N SER A 36 -1.66 11.63 -13.64
CA SER A 36 -1.00 10.44 -14.21
C SER A 36 -1.96 9.36 -14.71
N PHE A 37 -3.26 9.56 -14.56
CA PHE A 37 -4.27 8.61 -15.01
C PHE A 37 -5.59 9.31 -15.32
N VAL A 38 -6.48 8.63 -16.06
CA VAL A 38 -7.84 9.10 -16.29
C VAL A 38 -8.73 8.61 -15.14
N ASN A 39 -9.15 9.52 -14.27
CA ASN A 39 -10.09 9.22 -13.21
C ASN A 39 -11.53 9.37 -13.68
N ILE A 40 -12.26 8.27 -13.85
CA ILE A 40 -13.65 8.31 -14.34
C ILE A 40 -14.59 9.09 -13.40
N HIS A 41 -14.25 9.20 -12.11
CA HIS A 41 -15.06 9.94 -11.14
C HIS A 41 -14.99 11.46 -11.29
N ASP A 42 -14.04 11.99 -12.07
CA ASP A 42 -13.90 13.44 -12.29
C ASP A 42 -14.89 13.99 -13.34
N PHE A 43 -15.59 13.10 -14.04
CA PHE A 43 -16.52 13.43 -15.12
C PHE A 43 -17.98 13.30 -14.67
N LYS A 44 -18.86 14.11 -15.26
CA LYS A 44 -20.30 14.05 -15.02
C LYS A 44 -20.91 12.74 -15.50
N ASP A 45 -20.44 12.24 -16.64
CA ASP A 45 -20.94 11.02 -17.26
C ASP A 45 -19.87 10.34 -18.15
N PHE A 46 -20.16 9.14 -18.62
CA PHE A 46 -19.24 8.37 -19.46
C PHE A 46 -18.98 9.01 -20.83
N LYS A 47 -19.88 9.87 -21.32
CA LYS A 47 -19.66 10.55 -22.60
C LYS A 47 -18.56 11.58 -22.44
N GLU A 48 -18.59 12.37 -21.38
CA GLU A 48 -17.54 13.34 -21.07
C GLU A 48 -16.18 12.65 -20.84
N ALA A 49 -16.16 11.53 -20.12
CA ALA A 49 -14.94 10.72 -19.95
C ALA A 49 -14.39 10.19 -21.29
N LEU A 50 -15.28 9.70 -22.18
CA LEU A 50 -14.89 9.22 -23.50
C LEU A 50 -14.36 10.37 -24.37
N ASP A 51 -14.97 11.55 -24.31
CA ASP A 51 -14.50 12.74 -25.03
C ASP A 51 -13.08 13.12 -24.57
N PHE A 52 -12.77 13.01 -23.27
CA PHE A 52 -11.41 13.22 -22.76
C PHE A 52 -10.40 12.15 -23.22
N ILE A 53 -10.80 10.88 -23.25
CA ILE A 53 -9.93 9.79 -23.77
C ILE A 53 -9.60 10.02 -25.25
N ARG A 54 -10.57 10.45 -26.06
CA ARG A 54 -10.35 10.80 -27.47
C ARG A 54 -9.46 12.03 -27.63
N TYR A 55 -9.57 12.99 -26.71
CA TYR A 55 -8.66 14.13 -26.67
C TYR A 55 -7.21 13.66 -26.46
N LEU A 56 -6.96 12.77 -25.47
CA LEU A 56 -5.62 12.21 -25.25
C LEU A 56 -5.09 11.46 -26.48
N ASP A 57 -5.91 10.64 -27.14
CA ASP A 57 -5.53 9.87 -28.34
C ASP A 57 -5.14 10.76 -29.53
N THR A 58 -5.66 11.99 -29.60
CA THR A 58 -5.43 12.92 -30.72
C THR A 58 -4.44 14.04 -30.40
N HIS A 59 -4.05 14.20 -29.13
CA HIS A 59 -3.16 15.27 -28.67
C HIS A 59 -1.93 14.69 -27.99
N ASN A 60 -0.90 14.38 -28.78
CA ASN A 60 0.33 13.72 -28.33
C ASN A 60 0.95 14.38 -27.09
N ASN A 61 1.01 15.70 -27.00
CA ASN A 61 1.61 16.38 -25.84
C ASN A 61 0.82 16.09 -24.56
N ALA A 62 -0.52 16.16 -24.60
CA ALA A 62 -1.35 15.87 -23.44
C ALA A 62 -1.26 14.39 -23.01
N TYR A 63 -1.16 13.48 -23.99
CA TYR A 63 -0.90 12.07 -23.73
C TYR A 63 0.46 11.85 -23.05
N LEU A 64 1.53 12.43 -23.59
CA LEU A 64 2.88 12.29 -23.05
C LEU A 64 3.02 12.94 -21.66
N ASP A 65 2.39 14.09 -21.45
CA ASP A 65 2.36 14.76 -20.14
C ASP A 65 1.74 13.85 -19.07
N MET A 66 0.64 13.17 -19.39
CA MET A 66 0.01 12.22 -18.46
C MET A 66 0.82 10.94 -18.29
N LEU A 67 1.35 10.37 -19.38
CA LEU A 67 2.14 9.14 -19.36
C LEU A 67 3.43 9.30 -18.53
N TYR A 68 4.05 10.48 -18.59
CA TYR A 68 5.29 10.78 -17.85
C TYR A 68 5.07 11.45 -16.49
N ALA A 69 3.83 11.81 -16.15
CA ALA A 69 3.52 12.30 -14.81
C ALA A 69 3.86 11.23 -13.76
N HIS A 70 4.50 11.66 -12.67
CA HIS A 70 4.86 10.74 -11.60
C HIS A 70 3.58 10.15 -10.96
N PRO A 71 3.46 8.81 -10.78
CA PRO A 71 2.24 8.17 -10.26
C PRO A 71 1.85 8.57 -8.84
N LEU A 72 2.83 8.90 -7.99
CA LEU A 72 2.57 9.36 -6.62
C LEU A 72 2.43 10.88 -6.56
N ASN A 73 1.50 11.32 -5.70
CA ASN A 73 1.39 12.71 -5.29
C ASN A 73 2.70 13.21 -4.67
N THR A 74 3.02 14.48 -4.93
CA THR A 74 4.21 15.13 -4.39
C THR A 74 3.85 15.98 -3.18
N TYR A 75 4.50 15.73 -2.06
CA TYR A 75 4.39 16.55 -0.84
C TYR A 75 5.77 17.10 -0.49
N LYS A 76 5.87 18.43 -0.31
CA LYS A 76 7.15 19.13 -0.05
C LYS A 76 8.26 18.74 -1.05
N GLY A 77 7.90 18.61 -2.33
CA GLY A 77 8.84 18.28 -3.40
C GLY A 77 9.30 16.82 -3.46
N LYS A 78 8.70 15.91 -2.66
CA LYS A 78 9.00 14.48 -2.71
C LYS A 78 7.75 13.65 -3.00
N PRO A 79 7.82 12.68 -3.91
CA PRO A 79 6.74 11.71 -4.08
C PRO A 79 6.52 10.91 -2.81
N GLN A 80 5.26 10.77 -2.37
CA GLN A 80 4.92 10.07 -1.13
C GLN A 80 3.64 9.26 -1.27
N PHE A 81 3.60 8.08 -0.63
CA PHE A 81 2.37 7.32 -0.48
C PHE A 81 1.37 8.01 0.45
N TYR A 82 0.08 7.84 0.16
CA TYR A 82 -0.98 8.37 1.00
C TYR A 82 -0.85 7.91 2.45
N LYS A 83 -1.16 8.82 3.38
CA LYS A 83 -1.02 8.61 4.83
C LYS A 83 0.37 8.12 5.26
N ASP A 84 1.43 8.45 4.51
CA ASP A 84 2.79 8.02 4.84
C ASP A 84 2.89 6.49 5.04
N LEU A 85 2.29 5.73 4.12
CA LEU A 85 2.41 4.27 4.13
C LEU A 85 3.86 3.88 3.85
N ASN A 86 4.52 3.29 4.84
CA ASN A 86 5.89 2.83 4.74
C ASN A 86 6.13 1.65 5.71
N PHE A 87 7.26 0.95 5.52
CA PHE A 87 7.60 -0.21 6.35
C PHE A 87 7.70 0.11 7.84
N SER A 88 8.21 1.30 8.21
CA SER A 88 8.32 1.72 9.61
C SER A 88 6.94 1.86 10.26
N LYS A 89 5.97 2.42 9.54
CA LYS A 89 4.59 2.56 10.00
C LYS A 89 3.92 1.20 10.24
N ILE A 90 4.11 0.26 9.32
CA ILE A 90 3.60 -1.12 9.45
C ILE A 90 4.28 -1.82 10.63
N LEU A 91 5.60 -1.69 10.75
CA LEU A 91 6.37 -2.31 11.84
C LEU A 91 5.94 -1.79 13.21
N ASN A 92 5.77 -0.46 13.35
CA ASN A 92 5.30 0.15 14.59
C ASN A 92 3.91 -0.35 14.96
N PHE A 93 3.00 -0.49 13.97
CA PHE A 93 1.68 -1.08 14.21
C PHE A 93 1.78 -2.51 14.76
N LEU A 94 2.62 -3.36 14.15
CA LEU A 94 2.81 -4.74 14.59
C LEU A 94 3.45 -4.84 15.98
N GLN A 95 4.44 -4.00 16.27
CA GLN A 95 5.08 -3.95 17.59
C GLN A 95 4.06 -3.58 18.68
N ASN A 96 3.28 -2.52 18.45
CA ASN A 96 2.22 -2.11 19.37
C ASN A 96 1.19 -3.22 19.60
N ALA A 97 0.83 -3.97 18.56
CA ALA A 97 -0.11 -5.09 18.66
C ALA A 97 0.44 -6.26 19.50
N LEU A 98 1.75 -6.54 19.41
CA LEU A 98 2.40 -7.60 20.19
C LEU A 98 2.61 -7.23 21.65
N GLU A 99 2.93 -5.96 21.91
CA GLU A 99 3.15 -5.44 23.26
C GLU A 99 1.83 -5.15 24.00
N CYS A 100 0.71 -5.11 23.28
CA CYS A 100 -0.59 -4.81 23.88
C CYS A 100 -1.04 -5.90 24.87
N PRO A 101 -1.25 -5.56 26.15
CA PRO A 101 -1.71 -6.52 27.16
C PRO A 101 -3.20 -6.87 27.01
N GLN A 102 -3.97 -6.05 26.30
CA GLN A 102 -5.43 -6.16 26.22
C GLN A 102 -5.88 -7.29 25.28
N VAL A 103 -7.06 -7.85 25.56
CA VAL A 103 -7.77 -8.78 24.68
C VAL A 103 -9.00 -8.05 24.15
N TYR A 104 -9.09 -7.90 22.83
CA TYR A 104 -10.15 -7.11 22.18
C TYR A 104 -11.30 -7.94 21.64
N HIS A 105 -11.17 -9.27 21.58
CA HIS A 105 -12.21 -10.18 21.10
C HIS A 105 -12.85 -10.93 22.26
N GLU A 106 -14.11 -11.31 22.11
CA GLU A 106 -14.78 -12.19 23.07
C GLU A 106 -14.04 -13.54 23.14
N GLN A 107 -13.68 -13.95 24.36
CA GLN A 107 -13.13 -15.27 24.61
C GLN A 107 -14.26 -16.29 24.60
N ASN A 108 -14.55 -16.86 23.43
CA ASN A 108 -15.40 -18.03 23.35
C ASN A 108 -14.60 -19.24 23.85
N ASN A 109 -14.92 -19.72 25.06
CA ASN A 109 -14.37 -20.93 25.67
C ASN A 109 -14.86 -22.21 24.97
N LEU A 110 -14.81 -22.25 23.65
CA LEU A 110 -14.94 -23.49 22.89
C LEU A 110 -13.56 -24.15 22.91
N VAL A 111 -13.37 -25.12 23.80
CA VAL A 111 -12.19 -25.99 23.77
C VAL A 111 -12.22 -26.72 22.43
N SER A 112 -11.42 -26.27 21.47
CA SER A 112 -11.23 -26.98 20.21
C SER A 112 -10.48 -28.28 20.51
N PRO A 113 -11.06 -29.46 20.21
CA PRO A 113 -10.40 -30.76 20.44
C PRO A 113 -9.07 -30.91 19.70
N ILE A 114 -8.80 -30.05 18.71
CA ILE A 114 -7.62 -30.12 17.85
C ILE A 114 -6.34 -29.66 18.58
N TYR A 115 -6.44 -28.88 19.68
CA TYR A 115 -5.27 -28.44 20.45
C TYR A 115 -4.83 -29.45 21.54
N GLN A 116 -5.48 -30.60 21.67
CA GLN A 116 -5.12 -31.62 22.66
C GLN A 116 -4.03 -32.60 22.20
N LEU A 117 -3.53 -32.49 20.97
CA LEU A 117 -2.52 -33.41 20.45
C LEU A 117 -1.31 -32.63 19.92
N GLN A 118 -0.40 -32.24 20.82
CA GLN A 118 1.06 -32.25 20.62
C GLN A 118 1.75 -31.73 21.89
N GLU A 119 2.22 -32.65 22.73
CA GLU A 119 3.23 -32.33 23.75
C GLU A 119 4.56 -32.04 23.05
N GLY A 120 5.01 -30.78 23.13
CA GLY A 120 6.29 -30.33 22.57
C GLY A 120 6.21 -28.88 22.12
N ASP A 121 6.42 -27.94 23.05
CA ASP A 121 6.49 -26.49 22.84
C ASP A 121 5.25 -25.82 22.21
N LEU A 122 4.19 -25.70 23.02
CA LEU A 122 3.00 -24.91 22.68
C LEU A 122 3.30 -23.41 22.78
N TYR A 123 3.94 -22.84 21.76
CA TYR A 123 4.04 -21.39 21.63
C TYR A 123 2.67 -20.84 21.23
N SER A 124 2.08 -20.00 22.06
CA SER A 124 0.88 -19.23 21.69
C SER A 124 1.13 -18.42 20.41
N GLY A 125 0.09 -18.10 19.64
CA GLY A 125 0.23 -17.30 18.42
C GLY A 125 0.99 -15.97 18.65
N ARG A 126 0.85 -15.38 19.86
CA ARG A 126 1.63 -14.21 20.30
C ARG A 126 3.14 -14.50 20.36
N GLN A 127 3.55 -15.64 20.89
CA GLN A 127 4.97 -16.02 21.00
C GLN A 127 5.58 -16.34 19.63
N HIS A 128 4.83 -17.00 18.74
CA HIS A 128 5.26 -17.26 17.36
C HIS A 128 5.50 -15.94 16.59
N LEU A 129 4.56 -15.00 16.67
CA LEU A 129 4.69 -13.69 16.04
C LEU A 129 5.84 -12.87 16.65
N ALA A 130 5.99 -12.88 17.98
CA ALA A 130 7.10 -12.20 18.66
C ALA A 130 8.47 -12.75 18.21
N LEU A 131 8.60 -14.07 18.03
CA LEU A 131 9.82 -14.71 17.54
C LEU A 131 10.11 -14.35 16.07
N ALA A 132 9.09 -14.38 15.21
CA ALA A 132 9.23 -13.98 13.81
C ALA A 132 9.64 -12.50 13.68
N LEU A 133 9.05 -11.63 14.49
CA LEU A 133 9.35 -10.21 14.50
C LEU A 133 10.76 -9.93 15.05
N LYS A 134 11.19 -10.65 16.09
CA LYS A 134 12.59 -10.59 16.58
C LYS A 134 13.60 -11.01 15.51
N LYS A 135 13.29 -12.05 14.72
CA LYS A 135 14.12 -12.47 13.58
C LYS A 135 14.14 -11.41 12.47
N LEU A 136 12.99 -10.80 12.14
CA LEU A 136 12.89 -9.74 11.13
C LEU A 136 13.69 -8.49 11.55
N LEU A 137 13.52 -8.02 12.79
CA LEU A 137 14.25 -6.89 13.37
C LEU A 137 15.77 -7.14 13.45
N GLY A 138 16.17 -8.38 13.74
CA GLY A 138 17.58 -8.78 13.71
C GLY A 138 18.19 -8.65 12.31
N ARG A 139 17.44 -9.05 11.28
CA ARG A 139 17.86 -8.95 9.87
C ARG A 139 17.92 -7.49 9.39
N THR A 140 16.94 -6.66 9.72
CA THR A 140 16.96 -5.24 9.35
C THR A 140 18.15 -4.52 9.99
N ARG A 141 18.46 -4.77 11.27
CA ARG A 141 19.67 -4.23 11.93
C ARG A 141 20.98 -4.65 11.26
N GLN A 142 21.07 -5.86 10.72
CA GLN A 142 22.26 -6.31 9.98
C GLN A 142 22.38 -5.64 8.61
N VAL A 143 21.27 -5.39 7.92
CA VAL A 143 21.25 -4.67 6.64
C VAL A 143 21.67 -3.20 6.82
N PHE A 144 21.18 -2.51 7.87
CA PHE A 144 21.56 -1.13 8.15
C PHE A 144 23.01 -0.96 8.66
N LYS A 145 23.63 -2.00 9.22
CA LYS A 145 25.07 -1.99 9.57
C LYS A 145 26.00 -2.22 8.37
N ARG A 146 25.48 -2.63 7.21
CA ARG A 146 26.26 -2.92 5.99
C ARG A 146 26.27 -1.76 4.98
N LEU A 147 25.58 -0.66 5.26
CA LEU A 147 25.70 0.56 4.44
C LEU A 147 26.96 1.33 4.88
N PRO A 148 27.91 1.60 3.98
CA PRO A 148 29.10 2.37 4.32
C PRO A 148 28.70 3.81 4.69
N PRO A 149 29.37 4.44 5.66
CA PRO A 149 29.30 5.88 5.80
C PRO A 149 29.94 6.49 4.54
N HIS A 150 29.45 7.65 4.11
CA HIS A 150 29.94 8.48 2.98
C HIS A 150 29.21 8.33 1.64
N SER A 151 28.18 9.16 1.48
CA SER A 151 28.07 10.04 0.30
C SER A 151 27.20 11.25 0.66
N LEU A 152 27.76 12.14 1.49
CA LEU A 152 27.38 13.56 1.52
C LEU A 152 28.59 14.33 1.00
N SER A 153 28.53 14.69 -0.27
CA SER A 153 29.29 15.77 -0.92
C SER A 153 28.36 16.37 -1.96
#